data_AF-A0A1N7Q273-F1
#
_entry.id   AF-A0A1N7Q273-F1
#
_cell.length_a   1.000
_cell.length_b   1.000
_cell.length_c   1.000
_cell.angle_alpha   90.00
_cell.angle_beta   90.00
_cell.angle_gamma   90.00
#
_symmetry.space_group_name_H-M   'P 1'
#
loop_
_entity.id
_entity.type
_entity.pdbx_description
1 polymer ?
#
loop_
_entity_poly.entity_id
_entity_poly.type
_entity_poly.pdbx_seq_one_letter_code
_entity_poly.pdbx_strand_id
1 'polypeptide(L)' 'MSDRLTPEEIVTRAGTGLGKIDLWGARGITMVSFQEIEAMACLLADCGLTPIYPGAPVPQLTFTTTRNKEPQNV' A
#
# COMPACT_ATOMS: atom_id res chain seq x y z
N MET A 1 -19.70 -4.20 15.89
CA MET A 1 -19.53 -3.08 14.94
C MET A 1 -19.34 -3.72 13.58
N SER A 2 -19.76 -3.13 12.45
CA SER A 2 -19.35 -3.68 11.15
C SER A 2 -17.83 -3.45 11.02
N ASP A 3 -17.04 -4.45 11.43
CA ASP A 3 -15.56 -4.39 11.59
C ASP A 3 -14.81 -4.30 10.24
N ARG A 4 -15.45 -3.79 9.19
CA ARG A 4 -14.83 -3.62 7.87
C ARG A 4 -14.45 -2.16 7.69
N LEU A 5 -13.15 -1.92 7.52
CA LEU A 5 -12.62 -0.63 7.11
C LEU A 5 -13.24 -0.21 5.77
N THR A 6 -13.59 1.07 5.63
CA THR A 6 -13.96 1.60 4.32
C THR A 6 -12.71 1.78 3.44
N PRO A 7 -12.84 1.80 2.10
CA PRO A 7 -11.70 2.06 1.21
C PRO A 7 -10.99 3.38 1.53
N GLU A 8 -11.73 4.41 1.91
CA GLU A 8 -11.16 5.72 2.30
C GLU A 8 -10.34 5.64 3.58
N GLU A 9 -10.81 4.87 4.56
CA GLU A 9 -10.05 4.63 5.79
C GLU A 9 -8.78 3.82 5.54
N ILE A 10 -8.86 2.80 4.67
CA ILE A 10 -7.70 1.99 4.26
C ILE A 10 -6.64 2.89 3.65
N VAL A 11 -6.99 3.68 2.62
CA VAL A 11 -6.04 4.56 1.92
C VAL A 11 -5.47 5.62 2.85
N THR A 12 -6.30 6.26 3.67
CA THR A 12 -5.88 7.33 4.58
C THR A 12 -4.89 6.81 5.64
N ARG A 13 -5.20 5.67 6.27
CA ARG A 13 -4.34 5.08 7.31
C ARG A 13 -3.06 4.51 6.72
N ALA A 14 -3.13 3.82 5.59
CA ALA A 14 -1.95 3.31 4.90
C ALA A 14 -1.01 4.45 4.49
N GLY A 15 -1.55 5.53 3.89
CA GLY A 15 -0.78 6.72 3.51
C GLY A 15 -0.14 7.42 4.72
N THR A 16 -0.86 7.52 5.83
CA THR A 16 -0.35 8.13 7.07
C THR A 16 0.82 7.32 7.65
N GLY A 17 0.69 6.00 7.72
CA GLY A 17 1.77 5.14 8.19
C GLY A 17 2.99 5.19 7.27
N LEU A 18 2.79 5.23 5.95
CA LEU A 18 3.89 5.41 4.99
C LEU A 18 4.58 6.77 5.15
N GLY A 19 3.83 7.85 5.37
CA GLY A 19 4.37 9.18 5.61
C GLY A 19 5.28 9.25 6.85
N LYS A 20 4.99 8.45 7.90
CA LYS A 20 5.89 8.34 9.06
C LYS A 20 7.22 7.68 8.70
N ILE A 21 7.17 6.61 7.91
CA ILE A 21 8.36 5.87 7.47
C ILE A 21 9.21 6.75 6.56
N ASP A 22 8.58 7.49 5.64
CA ASP A 22 9.28 8.41 4.73
C ASP A 22 9.97 9.54 5.51
N LEU A 23 9.25 10.18 6.45
CA LEU A 23 9.77 11.32 7.21
C LEU A 23 10.89 10.94 8.19
N TRP A 24 10.80 9.78 8.84
CA TRP A 24 11.69 9.41 9.95
C TRP A 24 12.53 8.14 9.71
N GLY A 25 12.46 7.55 8.51
CA GLY A 25 13.17 6.33 8.15
C GLY A 25 12.91 5.17 9.12
N ALA A 26 13.99 4.53 9.59
CA ALA A 26 13.92 3.39 10.50
C ALA A 26 13.19 3.71 11.83
N ARG A 27 13.25 4.97 12.29
CA ARG A 27 12.48 5.39 13.48
C ARG A 27 10.99 5.40 13.18
N GLY A 28 10.60 5.86 12.00
CA GLY A 28 9.22 5.92 11.53
C GLY A 28 8.52 4.56 11.59
N ILE A 29 9.24 3.48 11.27
CA ILE A 29 8.74 2.09 11.36
C ILE A 29 8.20 1.78 12.76
N THR A 30 8.91 2.21 13.82
CA THR A 30 8.51 1.96 15.22
C THR A 30 7.32 2.83 15.69
N MET A 31 6.89 3.79 14.86
CA MET A 31 5.81 4.73 15.15
C MET A 31 4.52 4.39 14.39
N VAL A 32 4.55 3.38 13.53
CA VAL A 32 3.36 2.90 12.81
C VAL A 32 2.47 2.13 13.79
N SER A 33 1.18 2.47 13.83
CA SER A 33 0.22 1.79 14.68
C SER A 33 -0.23 0.46 14.06
N PHE A 34 -0.83 -0.40 14.89
CA PHE A 34 -1.40 -1.65 14.42
C PHE A 34 -2.46 -1.42 13.32
N GLN A 35 -3.31 -0.40 13.48
CA GLN A 35 -4.36 -0.06 12.51
C GLN A 35 -3.79 0.44 11.18
N GLU A 36 -2.64 1.13 11.21
CA GLU A 36 -1.95 1.55 9.99
C GLU A 36 -1.31 0.36 9.28
N ILE A 37 -0.74 -0.59 10.04
CA ILE A 37 -0.20 -1.86 9.49
C ILE A 37 -1.33 -2.67 8.84
N GLU A 38 -2.47 -2.83 9.52
CA GLU A 38 -3.64 -3.52 9.00
C GLU A 38 -4.13 -2.86 7.70
N ALA A 39 -4.24 -1.53 7.68
CA ALA A 39 -4.65 -0.79 6.48
C ALA A 39 -3.67 -0.98 5.32
N MET A 40 -2.35 -0.98 5.57
CA MET A 40 -1.36 -1.31 4.52
C MET A 40 -1.54 -2.74 4.00
N ALA A 41 -1.79 -3.70 4.88
CA ALA A 41 -2.03 -5.08 4.49
C ALA A 41 -3.32 -5.23 3.65
N CYS A 42 -4.41 -4.56 4.05
CA CYS A 42 -5.65 -4.50 3.27
C CYS A 42 -5.41 -3.88 1.90
N LEU A 43 -4.66 -2.78 1.82
CA LEU A 43 -4.37 -2.13 0.54
C LEU A 43 -3.57 -3.03 -0.40
N LEU A 44 -2.59 -3.78 0.11
CA LEU A 44 -1.86 -4.78 -0.68
C LEU A 44 -2.79 -5.90 -1.18
N ALA A 45 -3.68 -6.39 -0.32
CA ALA A 45 -4.66 -7.40 -0.70
C ALA A 45 -5.63 -6.89 -1.79
N ASP A 46 -6.10 -5.65 -1.69
CA ASP A 46 -6.96 -5.01 -2.69
C ASP A 46 -6.24 -4.82 -4.03
N CYS A 47 -4.93 -4.59 -4.01
CA CYS A 47 -4.09 -4.57 -5.22
C CYS A 47 -3.77 -5.98 -5.79
N GLY A 48 -4.23 -7.05 -5.14
CA GLY A 48 -3.91 -8.43 -5.54
C GLY A 48 -2.47 -8.84 -5.27
N LEU A 49 -1.77 -8.11 -4.39
CA LEU A 49 -0.37 -8.38 -4.04
C LEU A 49 -0.31 -9.36 -2.85
N THR A 50 0.36 -10.49 -3.06
CA THR A 50 0.59 -11.47 -1.99
C THR A 50 1.72 -11.01 -1.06
N PRO A 51 1.60 -11.21 0.26
CA PRO A 51 2.69 -10.92 1.19
C PRO A 51 3.93 -11.77 0.86
N ILE A 52 5.10 -11.16 0.95
CA ILE A 52 6.39 -11.82 0.76
C ILE A 52 6.92 -12.19 2.14
N TYR A 53 7.03 -13.48 2.43
CA TYR A 53 7.57 -13.94 3.71
C TYR A 53 9.08 -13.72 3.81
N PRO A 54 9.64 -13.49 5.02
CA PRO A 54 11.09 -13.40 5.21
C PRO A 54 11.81 -14.62 4.62
N GLY A 55 12.80 -14.39 3.75
CA GLY A 55 13.55 -15.43 3.05
C GLY A 55 12.88 -15.99 1.80
N ALA A 56 11.65 -15.59 1.47
CA ALA A 56 11.02 -15.93 0.20
C ALA A 56 11.63 -15.13 -0.96
N PRO A 57 11.67 -15.68 -2.19
CA PRO A 57 12.12 -14.95 -3.36
C PRO A 57 11.23 -13.72 -3.60
N VAL A 58 11.86 -12.57 -3.84
CA VAL A 58 11.15 -11.33 -4.17
C VAL A 58 10.46 -11.50 -5.53
N PRO A 59 9.14 -11.28 -5.64
CA PRO A 59 8.44 -11.32 -6.91
C PRO A 59 9.00 -10.29 -7.88
N GLN A 60 9.28 -10.70 -9.12
CA GLN A 60 9.63 -9.75 -10.18
C GLN A 60 8.35 -9.07 -10.67
N LEU A 61 8.00 -7.95 -10.05
CA LEU A 61 6.86 -7.14 -10.47
C LEU A 61 7.25 -6.34 -11.73
N THR A 62 6.61 -6.66 -12.85
CA THR A 62 6.72 -5.85 -14.08
C THR A 62 5.58 -4.84 -14.09
N PHE A 63 5.88 -3.57 -13.82
CA PHE A 63 4.91 -2.49 -13.94
C PHE A 63 4.77 -2.12 -15.42
N THR A 64 3.73 -2.61 -16.08
CA THR A 64 3.30 -2.04 -17.37
C THR A 64 2.57 -0.73 -17.12
N THR A 65 3.31 0.38 -17.13
CA THR A 65 2.66 1.70 -17.24
C THR A 65 2.02 1.80 -18.62
N THR A 66 0.73 1.49 -18.72
CA THR A 66 -0.05 1.89 -19.89
C THR A 66 -0.20 3.39 -19.83
N ARG A 67 0.67 4.12 -20.53
CA ARG A 67 0.41 5.53 -20.86
C ARG A 67 -0.89 5.50 -21.67
N ASN A 68 -2.00 5.91 -21.05
CA ASN A 68 -3.25 6.12 -21.79
C ASN A 68 -2.90 7.00 -23.00
N LYS A 69 -3.02 6.44 -24.21
CA LYS A 69 -2.81 7.21 -25.43
C LYS A 69 -3.71 8.44 -25.34
N GLU A 70 -3.13 9.63 -25.50
CA GLU A 70 -3.90 10.86 -25.64
C GLU A 70 -4.98 10.62 -26.71
N PRO A 71 -6.20 11.14 -26.52
CA PRO A 71 -7.25 10.99 -27.51
C PRO A 71 -6.75 11.56 -28.84
N GLN A 72 -6.62 10.68 -29.84
CA GLN A 72 -6.33 11.10 -31.21
C GLN A 72 -7.56 11.89 -31.67
N ASN A 73 -7.46 13.22 -31.66
CA ASN A 73 -8.46 14.06 -32.31
C ASN A 73 -8.54 13.68 -33.79
N VAL A 74 -9.76 13.30 -34.19
CA VAL A 74 -10.19 12.96 -35.55
C VAL A 74 -10.04 14.16 -36.48
#